data_AF-A0A7S1Y1X2-F1
#
_entry.id   AF-A0A7S1Y1X2-F1
#
_cell.length_a   1.000
_cell.length_b   1.000
_cell.length_c   1.000
_cell.angle_alpha   90.00
_cell.angle_beta   90.00
_cell.angle_gamma   90.00
#
_symmetry.space_group_name_H-M   'P 1'
#
loop_
_entity.id
_entity.type
_entity.pdbx_description
1 polymer ?
#
loop_
_entity_poly.entity_id
_entity_poly.type
_entity_poly.pdbx_seq_one_letter_code
_entity_poly.pdbx_strand_id
1 'polypeptide(L)'
;EELEMEDGDLATIESDLRPKEEYGCRHFHIVTTAALPWYTGTSINPLLRAGYFSRMNRPYAEGKSSVTLVVPWLESADDRATVYGDLWRDKSQLDQEALIRSWLADTAGMPL
;
A
#
# COMPACT_ATOMS: atom_id res chain seq x y z
N GLU A 1 35.01 -1.87 9.77
CA GLU A 1 35.29 -2.21 8.37
C GLU A 1 33.93 -2.35 7.71
N GLU A 2 33.52 -1.35 6.94
CA GLU A 2 32.34 -1.50 6.07
C GLU A 2 32.78 -2.42 4.93
N LEU A 3 32.09 -3.55 4.76
CA LEU A 3 32.38 -4.46 3.65
C LEU A 3 32.05 -3.73 2.35
N GLU A 4 33.02 -3.64 1.45
CA GLU A 4 32.78 -3.13 0.09
C GLU A 4 31.79 -4.06 -0.61
N MET A 5 30.78 -3.49 -1.27
CA MET A 5 29.79 -4.26 -2.03
C MET A 5 30.46 -4.88 -3.26
N GLU A 6 30.30 -6.19 -3.44
CA GLU A 6 30.83 -6.91 -4.61
C GLU A 6 29.87 -6.84 -5.81
N ASP A 7 30.38 -7.14 -7.00
CA ASP A 7 29.58 -7.20 -8.22
C ASP A 7 28.56 -8.35 -8.11
N GLY A 8 27.27 -8.00 -8.02
CA GLY A 8 26.18 -8.92 -7.66
C GLY A 8 25.38 -8.50 -6.41
N ASP A 9 25.93 -7.62 -5.57
CA ASP A 9 25.23 -7.06 -4.40
C ASP A 9 24.33 -5.86 -4.76
N LEU A 10 24.51 -5.30 -5.96
CA LEU A 10 23.67 -4.22 -6.46
C LEU A 10 22.28 -4.76 -6.81
N ALA A 11 21.24 -4.10 -6.28
CA ALA A 11 19.87 -4.40 -6.66
C ALA A 11 19.71 -4.23 -8.18
N THR A 12 19.11 -5.22 -8.83
CA THR A 12 18.73 -5.11 -10.25
C THR A 12 17.74 -3.97 -10.45
N ILE A 13 17.59 -3.50 -11.69
CA ILE A 13 16.57 -2.49 -12.01
C ILE A 13 15.18 -2.93 -11.52
N GLU A 14 14.83 -4.20 -11.68
CA GLU A 14 13.54 -4.76 -11.24
C GLU A 14 13.39 -4.75 -9.72
N SER A 15 14.50 -4.97 -8.99
CA SER A 15 14.51 -5.10 -7.54
C SER A 15 14.71 -3.76 -6.81
N ASP A 16 15.30 -2.77 -7.47
CA ASP A 16 15.48 -1.43 -6.93
C ASP A 16 14.16 -0.66 -6.95
N LEU A 17 13.54 -0.53 -5.77
CA LEU A 17 12.26 0.16 -5.61
C LEU A 17 12.41 1.69 -5.49
N ARG A 18 13.65 2.21 -5.53
CA ARG A 18 13.89 3.65 -5.49
C ARG A 18 13.51 4.27 -6.85
N PRO A 19 12.90 5.46 -6.87
CA PRO A 19 12.69 6.17 -8.11
C PRO A 19 14.05 6.60 -8.65
N LYS A 20 14.32 6.27 -9.90
CA LYS A 20 15.43 6.83 -10.65
C LYS A 20 14.91 7.22 -12.01
N GLU A 21 15.36 8.37 -12.50
CA GLU A 21 14.98 8.88 -13.81
C GLU A 21 15.32 7.89 -14.93
N GLU A 22 16.46 7.21 -14.80
CA GLU A 22 16.94 6.17 -15.73
C GLU A 22 15.98 4.97 -15.85
N TYR A 23 15.11 4.74 -14.86
CA TYR A 23 14.17 3.63 -14.83
C TYR A 23 12.82 3.95 -15.49
N GLY A 24 12.57 5.22 -15.79
CA GLY A 24 11.29 5.66 -16.35
C GLY A 24 10.10 5.41 -15.42
N CYS A 25 8.93 5.20 -16.01
CA CYS A 25 7.66 5.08 -15.30
C CYS A 25 7.50 3.67 -14.70
N ARG A 26 7.03 3.58 -13.45
CA ARG A 26 6.81 2.32 -12.74
C ARG A 26 5.38 2.17 -12.26
N HIS A 27 4.89 0.94 -12.35
CA HIS A 27 3.56 0.54 -11.87
C HIS A 27 3.73 -0.47 -10.75
N PHE A 28 3.35 -0.09 -9.53
CA PHE A 28 3.43 -0.96 -8.37
C PHE A 28 2.07 -1.56 -8.05
N HIS A 29 2.01 -2.88 -7.92
CA HIS A 29 0.85 -3.58 -7.39
C HIS A 29 1.22 -4.19 -6.03
N ILE A 30 0.57 -3.71 -4.98
CA ILE A 30 0.75 -4.23 -3.63
C ILE A 30 -0.52 -5.02 -3.30
N VAL A 31 -0.38 -6.34 -3.23
CA VAL A 31 -1.47 -7.25 -2.90
C VAL A 31 -1.27 -7.74 -1.48
N THR A 32 -2.31 -7.63 -0.65
CA THR A 32 -2.28 -8.07 0.73
C THR A 32 -3.48 -8.95 1.06
N THR A 33 -3.33 -9.82 2.05
CA THR A 33 -4.39 -10.68 2.59
C THR A 33 -5.05 -10.09 3.85
N ALA A 34 -4.63 -8.90 4.28
CA ALA A 34 -5.22 -8.18 5.40
C ALA A 34 -5.33 -6.69 5.10
N ALA A 35 -6.37 -6.03 5.60
CA ALA A 35 -6.62 -4.60 5.42
C ALA A 35 -7.31 -4.00 6.64
N LEU A 36 -7.42 -2.66 6.66
CA LEU A 36 -8.27 -2.00 7.64
C LEU A 36 -9.72 -2.49 7.49
N PRO A 37 -10.46 -2.69 8.60
CA PRO A 37 -10.17 -2.24 9.97
C PRO A 37 -9.43 -3.24 10.87
N TRP A 38 -8.70 -4.23 10.34
CA TRP A 38 -8.04 -5.25 11.18
C TRP A 38 -6.88 -4.70 12.04
N TYR A 39 -6.33 -3.53 11.69
CA TYR A 39 -5.32 -2.77 12.46
C TYR A 39 -4.06 -3.56 12.91
N THR A 40 -3.65 -4.57 12.15
CA THR A 40 -2.39 -5.29 12.37
C THR A 40 -1.29 -4.82 11.43
N GLY A 41 -0.03 -5.17 11.73
CA GLY A 41 1.11 -4.91 10.83
C GLY A 41 0.91 -5.46 9.42
N THR A 42 0.22 -6.59 9.26
CA THR A 42 -0.12 -7.15 7.92
C THR A 42 -1.13 -6.31 7.15
N SER A 43 -1.99 -5.55 7.82
CA SER A 43 -2.89 -4.58 7.18
C SER A 43 -2.26 -3.21 6.95
N ILE A 44 -1.47 -2.74 7.91
CA ILE A 44 -0.93 -1.38 7.92
C ILE A 44 0.33 -1.26 7.05
N ASN A 45 1.25 -2.24 7.09
CA ASN A 45 2.52 -2.12 6.36
C ASN A 45 2.33 -2.03 4.84
N PRO A 46 1.46 -2.84 4.20
CA PRO A 46 1.17 -2.68 2.77
C PRO A 46 0.54 -1.34 2.44
N LEU A 47 -0.36 -0.82 3.29
CA LEU A 47 -0.99 0.48 3.13
C LEU A 47 0.03 1.63 3.21
N LEU A 48 0.90 1.62 4.23
CA LEU A 48 1.97 2.61 4.35
C LEU A 48 2.96 2.53 3.18
N ARG A 49 3.30 1.31 2.73
CA ARG A 49 4.17 1.13 1.56
C ARG A 49 3.53 1.70 0.29
N ALA A 50 2.22 1.50 0.10
CA ALA A 50 1.48 2.07 -1.02
C ALA A 50 1.46 3.60 -0.97
N GLY A 51 1.16 4.18 0.21
CA GLY A 51 1.19 5.63 0.42
C GLY A 51 2.58 6.22 0.16
N TYR A 52 3.63 5.57 0.65
CA TYR A 52 5.01 5.97 0.43
C TYR A 52 5.36 5.98 -1.07
N PHE A 53 5.11 4.88 -1.79
CA PHE A 53 5.38 4.83 -3.23
C PHE A 53 4.53 5.82 -4.03
N SER A 54 3.29 6.04 -3.64
CA SER A 54 2.42 7.03 -4.30
C SER A 54 3.03 8.42 -4.23
N ARG A 55 3.58 8.81 -3.07
CA ARG A 55 4.26 10.10 -2.89
C ARG A 55 5.62 10.15 -3.59
N MET A 56 6.42 9.11 -3.46
CA MET A 56 7.79 9.06 -3.97
C MET A 56 7.86 9.03 -5.50
N ASN A 57 6.86 8.45 -6.18
CA ASN A 57 6.81 8.41 -7.64
C ASN A 57 6.25 9.70 -8.29
N ARG A 58 5.66 10.63 -7.52
CA ARG A 58 5.11 11.89 -8.07
C ARG A 58 6.12 12.74 -8.86
N PRO A 59 7.36 12.98 -8.38
CA PRO A 59 8.28 13.90 -9.04
C PRO A 59 8.82 13.38 -10.38
N TYR A 60 8.82 12.06 -10.60
CA TYR A 60 9.54 11.41 -11.69
C TYR A 60 8.67 11.02 -12.87
N ALA A 61 7.36 11.27 -12.81
CA ALA A 61 6.44 10.58 -13.70
C ALA A 61 5.44 11.45 -14.49
N GLU A 62 5.29 12.76 -14.26
CA GLU A 62 4.23 13.58 -14.92
C GLU A 62 2.84 12.86 -15.00
N GLY A 63 2.51 12.02 -14.01
CA GLY A 63 1.27 11.23 -13.97
C GLY A 63 1.30 9.85 -14.66
N LYS A 64 2.44 9.35 -15.14
CA LYS A 64 2.56 8.05 -15.82
C LYS A 64 2.81 6.86 -14.89
N SER A 65 3.36 7.07 -13.70
CA SER A 65 3.58 5.99 -12.71
C SER A 65 2.34 5.80 -11.84
N SER A 66 2.06 4.58 -11.42
CA SER A 66 0.90 4.27 -10.59
C SER A 66 1.24 3.32 -9.44
N VAL A 67 0.44 3.40 -8.38
CA VAL A 67 0.49 2.49 -7.24
C VAL A 67 -0.92 2.00 -6.97
N THR A 68 -1.11 0.70 -7.05
CA THR A 68 -2.38 0.02 -6.80
C THR A 68 -2.24 -0.83 -5.54
N LEU A 69 -3.05 -0.54 -4.53
CA LEU A 69 -3.20 -1.39 -3.34
C LEU A 69 -4.44 -2.27 -3.52
N VAL A 70 -4.23 -3.58 -3.52
CA VAL A 70 -5.30 -4.58 -3.59
C VAL A 70 -5.50 -5.16 -2.20
N VAL A 71 -6.70 -4.97 -1.65
CA VAL A 71 -7.10 -5.41 -0.31
C VAL A 71 -8.25 -6.41 -0.37
N PRO A 72 -8.38 -7.32 0.60
CA PRO A 72 -9.51 -8.22 0.68
C PRO A 72 -10.78 -7.49 1.14
N TRP A 73 -11.91 -7.91 0.57
CA TRP A 73 -13.25 -7.58 1.04
C TRP A 73 -13.96 -8.86 1.47
N LEU A 74 -14.62 -8.83 2.63
CA LEU A 74 -15.45 -9.94 3.10
C LEU A 74 -16.88 -9.69 2.59
N GLU A 75 -17.37 -10.51 1.68
CA GLU A 75 -18.71 -10.36 1.08
C GLU A 75 -19.85 -10.69 2.06
N SER A 76 -19.63 -11.63 2.98
CA SER A 76 -20.59 -12.02 4.00
C SER A 76 -20.68 -10.97 5.11
N ALA A 77 -21.90 -10.53 5.41
CA ALA A 77 -22.18 -9.64 6.54
C ALA A 77 -21.85 -10.28 7.89
N ASP A 78 -22.08 -11.58 8.02
CA ASP A 78 -21.76 -12.34 9.22
C ASP A 78 -20.25 -12.48 9.40
N ASP A 79 -19.49 -12.67 8.31
CA ASP A 79 -18.03 -12.72 8.38
C ASP A 79 -17.46 -11.36 8.77
N ARG A 80 -17.98 -10.26 8.19
CA ARG A 80 -17.60 -8.90 8.60
C ARG A 80 -17.90 -8.65 10.06
N ALA A 81 -19.07 -9.05 10.55
CA ALA A 81 -19.44 -8.88 11.95
C ALA A 81 -18.57 -9.72 12.89
N THR A 82 -18.22 -10.94 12.48
CA THR A 82 -17.37 -11.85 13.25
C THR A 82 -15.94 -11.35 13.33
N VAL A 83 -15.39 -10.85 12.22
CA VAL A 83 -13.99 -10.43 12.11
C VAL A 83 -13.81 -8.99 12.62
N TYR A 84 -14.66 -8.05 12.20
CA TYR A 84 -14.48 -6.62 12.47
C TYR A 84 -15.45 -6.06 13.53
N GLY A 85 -16.35 -6.89 14.05
CA GLY A 85 -17.42 -6.49 14.99
C GLY A 85 -18.69 -6.03 14.27
N ASP A 86 -19.82 -6.00 15.01
CA ASP A 86 -21.15 -5.71 14.44
C ASP A 86 -21.25 -4.34 13.74
N LEU A 87 -20.40 -3.37 14.08
CA LEU A 87 -20.32 -2.08 13.39
C LEU A 87 -19.96 -2.19 11.89
N TRP A 88 -19.38 -3.32 11.48
CA TRP A 88 -18.97 -3.61 10.11
C TRP A 88 -19.92 -4.50 9.32
N ARG A 89 -20.97 -5.02 9.96
CA ARG A 89 -21.94 -5.94 9.35
C ARG A 89 -22.50 -5.39 8.04
N ASP A 90 -22.97 -4.15 8.07
CA ASP A 90 -23.67 -3.50 6.96
C ASP A 90 -22.78 -2.52 6.16
N LYS A 91 -21.45 -2.59 6.34
CA LYS A 91 -20.51 -1.78 5.56
C LYS A 91 -20.37 -2.32 4.14
N SER A 92 -19.97 -1.43 3.24
CA SER A 92 -19.68 -1.70 1.84
C SER A 92 -18.17 -1.62 1.54
N GLN A 93 -17.78 -2.04 0.34
CA GLN A 93 -16.41 -1.83 -0.17
C GLN A 93 -16.02 -0.34 -0.17
N LEU A 94 -16.98 0.56 -0.45
CA LEU A 94 -16.75 2.00 -0.45
C LEU A 94 -16.48 2.53 0.96
N ASP A 95 -17.17 1.99 1.97
CA ASP A 95 -16.89 2.35 3.37
C ASP A 95 -15.48 1.91 3.79
N GLN A 96 -15.06 0.71 3.36
CA GLN A 96 -13.70 0.22 3.62
C GLN A 96 -12.65 1.10 2.91
N GLU A 97 -12.89 1.46 1.65
CA GLU A 97 -12.01 2.36 0.91
C GLU A 97 -11.93 3.74 1.60
N ALA A 98 -13.06 4.30 2.00
CA ALA A 98 -13.12 5.58 2.71
C ALA A 98 -12.36 5.54 4.04
N LEU A 99 -12.49 4.44 4.80
CA LEU A 99 -11.68 4.23 6.01
C LEU A 99 -10.19 4.20 5.67
N ILE A 100 -9.79 3.43 4.66
CA ILE A 100 -8.38 3.28 4.29
C ILE A 100 -7.78 4.62 3.90
N ARG A 101 -8.49 5.41 3.08
CA ARG A 101 -8.04 6.74 2.63
C ARG A 101 -7.97 7.74 3.78
N SER A 102 -9.01 7.81 4.61
CA SER A 102 -9.02 8.72 5.77
C SER A 102 -7.94 8.36 6.78
N TRP A 103 -7.77 7.07 7.10
CA TRP A 103 -6.70 6.63 8.01
C TRP A 103 -5.31 6.98 7.48
N LEU A 104 -5.06 6.75 6.18
CA LEU A 104 -3.79 7.10 5.55
C LEU A 104 -3.52 8.61 5.56
N ALA A 105 -4.55 9.44 5.33
CA ALA A 105 -4.43 10.90 5.39
C ALA A 105 -4.25 11.41 6.83
N ASP A 106 -5.17 11.05 7.73
CA ASP A 106 -5.32 11.67 9.05
C ASP A 106 -4.37 11.05 10.09
N THR A 107 -4.15 9.73 10.03
CA THR A 107 -3.31 9.03 11.01
C THR A 107 -1.86 8.92 10.55
N ALA A 108 -1.63 8.57 9.27
CA ALA A 108 -0.27 8.40 8.74
C ALA A 108 0.32 9.67 8.13
N GLY A 109 -0.46 10.75 7.95
CA GLY A 109 0.03 11.99 7.33
C GLY A 109 0.44 11.81 5.87
N MET A 110 -0.24 10.90 5.15
CA MET A 110 0.04 10.55 3.75
C MET A 110 -1.20 10.76 2.88
N PRO A 111 -1.72 11.99 2.72
CA PRO A 111 -2.86 12.25 1.87
C PRO A 111 -2.55 11.86 0.42
N LEU A 112 -3.50 11.16 -0.22
CA LEU A 112 -3.47 10.79 -1.63
C LEU A 112 -4.14 11.88 -2.47
#